data_AF-A0A2V1GZI0-F1
#
_entry.id   AF-A0A2V1GZI0-F1
#
_cell.length_a   1.000
_cell.length_b   1.000
_cell.length_c   1.000
_cell.angle_alpha   90.00
_cell.angle_beta   90.00
_cell.angle_gamma   90.00
#
_symmetry.space_group_name_H-M   'P 1'
#
loop_
_entity.id
_entity.type
_entity.pdbx_description
1 polymer ?
#
loop_
_entity_poly.entity_id
_entity_poly.type
_entity_poly.pdbx_seq_one_letter_code
_entity_poly.pdbx_strand_id
1 'polypeptide(L)'
;MPRKQKTDPLEKILNYPGVTHKKINQCKYLIQLYTDRWYLWPRTGRFKHLYSDDSESEVFFCKLNNFYHRFMTAKFKPPKNFGKEWQTHEEDLIFDLINEDFTMQQIADELERHTASVATRLDSLLTGPASLTDLTDEEFNIPVKDLLGWD
;
A
#
# COMPACT_ATOMS: atom_id res chain seq x y z
N MET A 1 7.40 -18.00 26.39
CA MET A 1 7.85 -17.99 24.97
C MET A 1 8.85 -16.86 24.79
N PRO A 2 10.06 -17.08 24.27
CA PRO A 2 10.99 -15.99 24.02
C PRO A 2 10.43 -15.11 22.88
N ARG A 3 10.31 -13.80 23.12
CA ARG A 3 9.95 -12.81 22.09
C ARG A 3 11.03 -12.88 21.01
N LYS A 4 10.67 -13.28 19.78
CA LYS A 4 11.56 -13.14 18.60
C LYS A 4 12.01 -11.68 18.55
N GLN A 5 13.31 -11.42 18.75
CA GLN A 5 13.88 -10.10 18.54
C GLN A 5 13.57 -9.70 17.10
N LYS A 6 12.78 -8.63 16.93
CA LYS A 6 12.54 -8.05 15.60
C LYS A 6 13.86 -7.42 15.16
N THR A 7 14.60 -8.12 14.31
CA THR A 7 15.79 -7.57 13.65
C THR A 7 15.40 -6.28 12.95
N ASP A 8 16.20 -5.22 13.14
CA ASP A 8 15.98 -3.93 12.50
C ASP A 8 15.90 -4.12 10.97
N PRO A 9 14.84 -3.64 10.30
CA PRO A 9 14.74 -3.69 8.84
C PRO A 9 15.98 -3.18 8.12
N LEU A 10 16.68 -2.18 8.66
CA LEU A 10 17.94 -1.70 8.10
C LEU A 10 19.03 -2.77 8.20
N GLU A 11 19.22 -3.39 9.37
CA GLU A 11 20.20 -4.47 9.55
C GLU A 11 19.92 -5.64 8.59
N LYS A 12 18.65 -5.97 8.36
CA LYS A 12 18.27 -7.01 7.37
C LYS A 12 18.70 -6.66 5.96
N ILE A 13 18.58 -5.39 5.57
CA ILE A 13 19.00 -4.91 4.25
C ILE A 13 20.52 -4.95 4.13
N LEU A 14 21.24 -4.40 5.13
CA LEU A 14 22.69 -4.28 5.09
C LEU A 14 23.42 -5.63 5.14
N ASN A 15 22.84 -6.61 5.84
CA ASN A 15 23.40 -7.96 5.95
C ASN A 15 22.80 -8.96 4.93
N TYR A 16 22.04 -8.51 3.94
CA TYR A 16 21.46 -9.40 2.95
C TYR A 16 22.56 -10.00 2.05
N PRO A 17 22.55 -11.31 1.75
CA PRO A 17 23.57 -11.93 0.90
C PRO A 17 23.71 -11.23 -0.45
N GLY A 18 24.95 -10.84 -0.79
CA GLY A 18 25.25 -10.14 -2.05
C GLY A 18 25.04 -8.63 -2.02
N VAL A 19 24.55 -8.06 -0.91
CA VAL A 19 24.52 -6.60 -0.74
C VAL A 19 25.90 -6.07 -0.41
N THR A 20 26.35 -5.07 -1.15
CA THR A 20 27.42 -4.17 -0.71
C THR A 20 26.80 -2.84 -0.30
N HIS A 21 27.40 -2.17 0.69
CA HIS A 21 26.87 -0.91 1.17
C HIS A 21 27.97 0.05 1.62
N LYS A 22 27.70 1.35 1.45
CA LYS A 22 28.52 2.45 1.95
C LYS A 22 27.63 3.44 2.68
N LYS A 23 27.94 3.71 3.95
CA LYS A 23 27.31 4.81 4.67
C LYS A 23 27.86 6.13 4.14
N ILE A 24 26.99 6.95 3.55
CA ILE A 24 27.38 8.25 2.96
C ILE A 24 27.41 9.32 4.04
N ASN A 25 26.40 9.33 4.91
CA ASN A 25 26.33 10.21 6.07
C ASN A 25 25.46 9.57 7.16
N GLN A 26 25.14 10.33 8.23
CA GLN A 26 24.34 9.83 9.36
C GLN A 26 22.95 9.29 8.95
N CYS A 27 22.39 9.78 7.84
CA CYS A 27 21.02 9.51 7.42
C CYS A 27 20.92 8.76 6.09
N LYS A 28 22.01 8.56 5.35
CA LYS A 28 22.01 8.09 3.96
C LYS A 28 23.01 6.95 3.76
N TYR A 29 22.54 5.88 3.11
CA TYR A 29 23.34 4.74 2.67
C TYR A 29 23.27 4.65 1.15
N LEU A 30 24.38 4.24 0.53
CA LEU A 30 24.40 3.65 -0.80
C LEU A 30 24.37 2.14 -0.61
N ILE A 31 23.43 1.46 -1.23
CA ILE A 31 23.31 0.01 -1.26
C ILE A 31 23.38 -0.48 -2.70
N GLN A 32 24.01 -1.62 -2.92
CA GLN A 32 24.10 -2.27 -4.21
C GLN A 32 23.84 -3.76 -4.06
N LEU A 33 22.97 -4.30 -4.91
CA LEU A 33 22.71 -5.72 -5.04
C LEU A 33 22.74 -6.06 -6.54
N TYR A 34 23.71 -6.89 -6.95
CA TYR A 34 24.00 -7.13 -8.36
C TYR A 34 24.27 -5.82 -9.13
N THR A 35 23.48 -5.54 -10.16
CA THR A 35 23.55 -4.32 -10.97
C THR A 35 22.75 -3.16 -10.37
N ASP A 36 21.83 -3.44 -9.46
CA ASP A 36 20.95 -2.42 -8.91
C ASP A 36 21.61 -1.66 -7.76
N ARG A 37 21.47 -0.34 -7.81
CA ARG A 37 22.03 0.59 -6.83
C ARG A 37 20.94 1.52 -6.32
N TRP A 38 20.91 1.76 -5.02
CA TRP A 38 19.99 2.72 -4.43
C TRP A 38 20.67 3.59 -3.38
N TYR A 39 20.26 4.85 -3.32
CA TYR A 39 20.36 5.60 -2.08
C TYR A 39 19.19 5.26 -1.17
N LEU A 40 19.47 5.01 0.09
CA LEU A 40 18.50 4.68 1.13
C LEU A 40 18.63 5.65 2.30
N TRP A 41 17.51 6.23 2.73
CA TRP A 41 17.41 7.06 3.94
C TRP A 41 16.53 6.37 4.99
N PRO A 42 17.13 5.55 5.89
CA PRO A 42 16.38 4.63 6.73
C PRO A 42 15.37 5.30 7.65
N ARG A 43 15.73 6.46 8.22
CA ARG A 43 14.86 7.20 9.15
C ARG A 43 13.57 7.70 8.51
N THR A 44 13.62 8.05 7.23
CA THR A 44 12.48 8.62 6.50
C THR A 44 11.80 7.63 5.57
N GLY A 45 12.34 6.42 5.40
CA GLY A 45 11.83 5.46 4.42
C GLY A 45 11.99 5.92 2.96
N ARG A 46 12.87 6.90 2.69
CA ARG A 46 13.11 7.39 1.33
C ARG A 46 14.13 6.52 0.64
N PHE A 47 13.95 6.29 -0.65
CA PHE A 47 14.97 5.69 -1.49
C PHE A 47 14.98 6.31 -2.89
N LYS A 48 16.10 6.16 -3.59
CA LYS A 48 16.31 6.64 -4.96
C LYS A 48 17.10 5.59 -5.72
N HIS A 49 16.62 5.14 -6.87
CA HIS A 49 17.35 4.17 -7.71
C HIS A 49 18.39 4.91 -8.55
N LEU A 50 19.53 4.25 -8.76
CA LEU A 50 20.65 4.73 -9.55
C LEU A 50 20.80 3.79 -10.75
N TYR A 51 20.65 4.35 -11.94
CA TYR A 51 20.83 3.64 -13.20
C TYR A 51 22.32 3.47 -13.53
N SER A 52 22.61 2.64 -14.54
CA SER A 52 23.98 2.26 -14.92
C SER A 52 24.83 3.41 -15.46
N ASP A 53 24.21 4.47 -15.96
CA ASP A 53 24.85 5.69 -16.44
C ASP A 53 25.04 6.74 -15.33
N ASP A 54 24.92 6.32 -14.06
CA ASP A 54 24.87 7.17 -12.87
C ASP A 54 23.74 8.21 -12.89
N SER A 55 22.76 8.09 -13.80
CA SER A 55 21.52 8.84 -13.70
C SER A 55 20.69 8.33 -12.51
N GLU A 56 19.87 9.21 -11.93
CA GLU A 56 19.10 8.90 -10.74
C GLU A 56 17.60 9.04 -11.01
N SER A 57 16.80 8.11 -10.51
CA SER A 57 15.32 8.18 -10.59
C SER A 57 14.76 9.34 -9.75
N GLU A 58 13.44 9.54 -9.74
CA GLU A 58 12.83 10.35 -8.68
C GLU A 58 12.95 9.67 -7.29
N VAL A 59 12.62 10.42 -6.23
CA VAL A 59 12.67 9.91 -4.85
C VAL A 59 11.36 9.23 -4.50
N PHE A 60 11.46 7.99 -4.03
CA PHE A 60 10.33 7.17 -3.60
C PHE A 60 10.29 7.02 -2.08
N PHE A 61 9.10 6.71 -1.54
CA PHE A 61 8.85 6.57 -0.11
C PHE A 61 8.22 5.21 0.20
N CYS A 62 8.79 4.47 1.15
CA CYS A 62 8.17 3.26 1.68
C CYS A 62 8.74 2.87 3.05
N LYS A 63 8.05 1.98 3.77
CA LYS A 63 8.63 1.32 4.96
C LYS A 63 9.84 0.48 4.53
N LEU A 64 10.90 0.46 5.33
CA LEU A 64 12.11 -0.32 5.04
C LEU A 64 11.83 -1.82 4.81
N ASN A 65 10.86 -2.41 5.52
CA ASN A 65 10.45 -3.79 5.25
C ASN A 65 9.86 -3.96 3.84
N ASN A 66 9.10 -2.99 3.34
CA ASN A 66 8.56 -3.05 1.99
C ASN A 66 9.69 -2.94 0.96
N PHE A 67 10.67 -2.05 1.21
CA PHE A 67 11.88 -1.97 0.40
C PHE A 67 12.60 -3.32 0.35
N TYR A 68 12.88 -3.92 1.51
CA TYR A 68 13.54 -5.22 1.63
C TYR A 68 12.78 -6.31 0.86
N HIS A 69 11.46 -6.44 1.08
CA HIS A 69 10.68 -7.47 0.40
C HIS A 69 10.63 -7.27 -1.11
N ARG A 70 10.52 -6.01 -1.57
CA ARG A 70 10.39 -5.68 -2.99
C ARG A 70 11.68 -5.80 -3.76
N PHE A 71 12.75 -5.18 -3.27
CA PHE A 71 13.97 -5.03 -4.06
C PHE A 71 15.06 -6.02 -3.69
N MET A 72 15.08 -6.55 -2.46
CA MET A 72 16.12 -7.50 -2.03
C MET A 72 15.69 -8.95 -2.26
N THR A 73 14.47 -9.29 -1.82
CA THR A 73 14.02 -10.68 -1.89
C THR A 73 13.25 -11.03 -3.16
N ALA A 74 12.80 -10.01 -3.92
CA ALA A 74 11.82 -10.17 -5.01
C ALA A 74 10.54 -10.94 -4.59
N LYS A 75 10.26 -11.03 -3.27
CA LYS A 75 9.09 -11.73 -2.71
C LYS A 75 7.88 -10.82 -2.52
N PHE A 76 8.03 -9.50 -2.70
CA PHE A 76 6.89 -8.60 -2.66
C PHE A 76 6.10 -8.68 -3.95
N LYS A 77 5.01 -9.45 -3.92
CA LYS A 77 3.90 -9.25 -4.84
C LYS A 77 3.02 -8.17 -4.21
N PRO A 78 2.88 -6.97 -4.82
CA PRO A 78 1.89 -6.03 -4.35
C PRO A 78 0.51 -6.72 -4.35
N PRO A 79 -0.37 -6.39 -3.39
CA PRO A 79 -1.78 -6.76 -3.48
C PRO A 79 -2.33 -6.40 -4.88
N LYS A 80 -3.28 -7.19 -5.40
CA LYS A 80 -3.84 -6.97 -6.75
C LYS A 80 -4.40 -5.55 -6.93
N ASN A 81 -4.84 -4.92 -5.85
CA ASN A 81 -5.37 -3.57 -5.82
C ASN A 81 -4.34 -2.45 -5.58
N PHE A 82 -3.05 -2.77 -5.47
CA PHE A 82 -2.03 -1.76 -5.20
C PHE A 82 -1.88 -0.79 -6.37
N GLY A 83 -2.20 0.49 -6.14
CA GLY A 83 -2.17 1.51 -7.18
C GLY A 83 -3.30 1.39 -8.19
N LYS A 84 -4.36 0.62 -7.89
CA LYS A 84 -5.53 0.49 -8.76
C LYS A 84 -6.33 1.80 -8.73
N GLU A 85 -6.30 2.56 -9.82
CA GLU A 85 -7.10 3.76 -10.00
C GLU A 85 -8.58 3.42 -10.20
N TRP A 86 -9.48 4.28 -9.73
CA TRP A 86 -10.92 4.13 -9.94
C TRP A 86 -11.28 4.40 -11.40
N GLN A 87 -12.01 3.48 -12.01
CA GLN A 87 -12.55 3.63 -13.35
C GLN A 87 -14.03 3.97 -13.29
N THR A 88 -14.55 4.73 -14.25
CA THR A 88 -15.97 5.11 -14.30
C THR A 88 -16.92 3.91 -14.24
N HIS A 89 -16.59 2.81 -14.95
CA HIS A 89 -17.41 1.60 -14.91
C HIS A 89 -17.46 0.94 -13.52
N GLU A 90 -16.41 1.09 -12.69
CA GLU A 90 -16.44 0.59 -11.32
C GLU A 90 -17.34 1.45 -10.44
N GLU A 91 -17.46 2.75 -10.74
CA GLU A 91 -18.36 3.66 -10.02
C GLU A 91 -19.82 3.38 -10.36
N ASP A 92 -20.12 3.16 -11.64
CA ASP A 92 -21.45 2.73 -12.08
C ASP A 92 -21.82 1.38 -11.42
N LEU A 93 -20.89 0.43 -11.44
CA LEU A 93 -21.09 -0.88 -10.82
C LEU A 93 -21.30 -0.80 -9.31
N ILE A 94 -20.66 0.14 -8.59
CA ILE A 94 -20.93 0.33 -7.16
C ILE A 94 -22.42 0.60 -6.91
N PHE A 95 -23.05 1.47 -7.71
CA PHE A 95 -24.46 1.80 -7.51
C PHE A 95 -25.37 0.62 -7.83
N ASP A 96 -25.05 -0.16 -8.87
CA ASP A 96 -25.76 -1.40 -9.19
C ASP A 96 -25.69 -2.39 -8.02
N LEU A 97 -24.50 -2.61 -7.45
CA LEU A 97 -24.31 -3.49 -6.30
C LEU A 97 -25.05 -3.00 -5.04
N ILE A 98 -25.08 -1.69 -4.80
CA ILE A 98 -25.87 -1.10 -3.70
C ILE A 98 -27.37 -1.38 -3.89
N ASN A 99 -27.87 -1.28 -5.13
CA ASN A 99 -29.27 -1.58 -5.45
C ASN A 99 -29.61 -3.06 -5.27
N GLU A 100 -28.62 -3.95 -5.33
CA GLU A 100 -28.74 -5.39 -5.06
C GLU A 100 -28.52 -5.74 -3.57
N ASP A 101 -28.58 -4.76 -2.68
CA ASP A 101 -28.40 -4.90 -1.22
C ASP A 101 -27.02 -5.43 -0.80
N PHE A 102 -25.97 -5.19 -1.60
CA PHE A 102 -24.62 -5.59 -1.22
C PHE A 102 -24.11 -4.77 -0.01
N THR A 103 -23.35 -5.45 0.85
CA THR A 103 -22.59 -4.82 1.93
C THR A 103 -21.29 -4.20 1.41
N MET A 104 -20.69 -3.30 2.20
CA MET A 104 -19.40 -2.68 1.83
C MET A 104 -18.31 -3.74 1.60
N GLN A 105 -18.31 -4.81 2.40
CA GLN A 105 -17.37 -5.91 2.25
C GLN A 105 -17.59 -6.68 0.93
N GLN A 106 -18.84 -6.97 0.56
CA GLN A 106 -19.15 -7.67 -0.69
C GLN A 106 -18.79 -6.82 -1.92
N ILE A 107 -19.06 -5.52 -1.89
CA ILE A 107 -18.63 -4.60 -2.96
C ILE A 107 -17.10 -4.58 -3.07
N ALA A 108 -16.38 -4.57 -1.95
CA ALA A 108 -14.94 -4.61 -1.95
C ALA A 108 -14.40 -5.92 -2.55
N ASP A 109 -15.02 -7.05 -2.25
CA ASP A 109 -14.64 -8.35 -2.80
C ASP A 109 -14.91 -8.40 -4.32
N GLU A 110 -16.06 -7.93 -4.79
CA GLU A 110 -16.44 -7.90 -6.21
C GLU A 110 -15.51 -7.01 -7.05
N LEU A 111 -15.17 -5.83 -6.51
CA LEU A 111 -14.24 -4.90 -7.16
C LEU A 111 -12.77 -5.25 -6.94
N GLU A 112 -12.50 -6.30 -6.17
CA GLU A 112 -11.18 -6.72 -5.70
C GLU A 112 -10.40 -5.55 -5.05
N ARG A 113 -11.08 -4.74 -4.25
CA ARG A 113 -10.55 -3.55 -3.56
C ARG A 113 -10.55 -3.77 -2.05
N HIS A 114 -9.88 -2.86 -1.35
CA HIS A 114 -9.95 -2.84 0.11
C HIS A 114 -11.24 -2.14 0.55
N THR A 115 -11.93 -2.66 1.57
CA THR A 115 -13.21 -2.14 2.07
C THR A 115 -13.15 -0.65 2.39
N ALA A 116 -12.11 -0.21 3.11
CA ALA A 116 -11.86 1.22 3.35
C ALA A 116 -11.69 2.07 2.07
N SER A 117 -11.12 1.52 1.00
CA SER A 117 -10.99 2.24 -0.27
C SER A 117 -12.35 2.42 -0.95
N VAL A 118 -13.24 1.44 -0.85
CA VAL A 118 -14.62 1.53 -1.36
C VAL A 118 -15.39 2.56 -0.55
N ALA A 119 -15.30 2.50 0.78
CA ALA A 119 -15.92 3.47 1.68
C ALA A 119 -15.49 4.91 1.38
N THR A 120 -14.18 5.18 1.27
CA THR A 120 -13.68 6.51 0.88
C THR A 120 -14.16 6.94 -0.51
N ARG A 121 -14.26 6.01 -1.48
CA ARG A 121 -14.75 6.38 -2.81
C ARG A 121 -16.22 6.74 -2.77
N LEU A 122 -17.04 5.92 -2.11
CA LEU A 122 -18.46 6.19 -1.93
C LEU A 122 -18.70 7.51 -1.21
N ASP A 123 -17.96 7.78 -0.13
CA ASP A 123 -18.01 9.05 0.60
C ASP A 123 -17.70 10.25 -0.31
N SER A 124 -16.78 10.07 -1.28
CA SER A 124 -16.46 11.12 -2.27
C SER A 124 -17.51 11.30 -3.36
N LEU A 125 -18.29 10.26 -3.66
CA LEU A 125 -19.36 10.27 -4.68
C LEU A 125 -20.69 10.76 -4.09
N LEU A 126 -20.90 10.56 -2.80
CA LEU A 126 -22.13 10.87 -2.10
C LEU A 126 -21.98 12.14 -1.28
N THR A 127 -22.81 13.14 -1.55
CA THR A 127 -22.98 14.28 -0.64
C THR A 127 -24.00 13.91 0.44
N GLY A 128 -23.57 13.09 1.41
CA GLY A 128 -24.36 12.66 2.57
C GLY A 128 -23.88 13.28 3.89
N PRO A 129 -24.73 13.28 4.95
CA PRO A 129 -24.36 13.79 6.27
C PRO A 129 -23.51 12.80 7.10
N ALA A 130 -23.49 11.51 6.74
CA ALA A 130 -22.76 10.47 7.44
C ALA A 130 -21.49 10.10 6.65
N SER A 131 -20.33 10.09 7.31
CA SER A 131 -19.09 9.66 6.67
C SER A 131 -18.96 8.15 6.71
N LEU A 132 -18.85 7.54 5.52
CA LEU A 132 -18.65 6.10 5.40
C LEU A 132 -17.24 5.65 5.80
N THR A 133 -16.30 6.58 5.98
CA THR A 133 -14.91 6.24 6.35
C THR A 133 -14.71 5.91 7.82
N ASP A 134 -15.70 6.22 8.67
CA ASP A 134 -15.62 6.02 10.12
C ASP A 134 -16.28 4.72 10.60
N LEU A 135 -16.79 3.90 9.67
CA LEU A 135 -17.47 2.65 9.97
C LEU A 135 -16.54 1.62 10.64
N THR A 136 -17.10 0.81 11.54
CA THR A 136 -16.42 -0.34 12.13
C THR A 136 -16.44 -1.55 11.21
N ASP A 137 -15.61 -2.56 11.51
CA ASP A 137 -15.57 -3.81 10.75
C ASP A 137 -16.93 -4.55 10.78
N GLU A 138 -17.68 -4.43 11.87
CA GLU A 138 -19.04 -4.96 11.96
C GLU A 138 -20.02 -4.21 11.03
N GLU A 139 -19.90 -2.89 10.96
CA GLU A 139 -20.77 -2.05 10.14
C GLU A 139 -20.52 -2.25 8.62
N PHE A 140 -19.33 -2.68 8.22
CA PHE A 140 -19.05 -3.07 6.82
C PHE A 140 -19.84 -4.30 6.33
N ASN A 141 -20.49 -5.03 7.23
CA ASN A 141 -21.35 -6.18 6.91
C ASN A 141 -22.85 -5.84 6.88
N ILE A 142 -23.19 -4.55 6.98
CA ILE A 142 -24.56 -4.05 6.80
C ILE A 142 -24.74 -3.65 5.33
N PRO A 143 -25.90 -3.92 4.69
CA PRO A 143 -26.19 -3.43 3.34
C PRO A 143 -25.94 -1.93 3.26
N VAL A 144 -25.20 -1.49 2.23
CA VAL A 144 -24.83 -0.07 2.10
C VAL A 144 -26.07 0.80 1.96
N LYS A 145 -27.10 0.28 1.31
CA LYS A 145 -28.40 0.93 1.16
C LYS A 145 -29.03 1.31 2.53
N ASP A 146 -28.95 0.41 3.51
CA ASP A 146 -29.43 0.63 4.88
C ASP A 146 -28.60 1.69 5.62
N LEU A 147 -27.27 1.67 5.43
CA LEU A 147 -26.36 2.66 6.01
C LEU A 147 -26.62 4.07 5.48
N LEU A 148 -27.02 4.17 4.20
CA LEU A 148 -27.32 5.43 3.53
C LEU A 148 -28.77 5.90 3.70
N GLY A 149 -29.66 5.03 4.19
CA GLY A 149 -31.09 5.31 4.26
C GLY A 149 -31.72 5.51 2.88
N TRP A 150 -31.27 4.73 1.89
CA TRP A 150 -31.81 4.74 0.53
C TRP A 150 -32.99 3.77 0.42
N ASP A 151 -34.11 4.21 -0.19
CA ASP A 151 -35.29 3.37 -0.46
C ASP A 151 -35.24 2.76 -1.86
#